data_AF-A0A8J6BFI6-F1
#
_entry.id   AF-A0A8J6BFI6-F1
#
_cell.length_a   1.000
_cell.length_b   1.000
_cell.length_c   1.000
_cell.angle_alpha   90.00
_cell.angle_beta   90.00
_cell.angle_gamma   90.00
#
_symmetry.space_group_name_H-M   'P 1'
#
loop_
_entity.id
_entity.type
_entity.pdbx_description
1 polymer ?
#
loop_
_entity_poly.entity_id
_entity_poly.type
_entity_poly.pdbx_seq_one_letter_code
_entity_poly.pdbx_strand_id
1 'polypeptide(L)'
;AADTTPFAIQAEVILKTNFFGTRNVCNELLPLIKPNGRVVNVSSIFSQTTLPKCSPELQERFRSATITEDELVKLMETFVKDAGNGVHEENGWPSFAYGVSKIGVTVLSRIQARQLKESRKGEGILLNACCPGWVRTDMAGPNATKSPDEGAETPVYLALLPTSVDSPFGLLISDKKVLAW
;
A
#
# COMPACT_ATOMS: atom_id res chain seq x y z
N ALA A 1 6.74 21.75 11.21
CA ALA A 1 8.18 21.70 10.89
C ALA A 1 8.45 20.44 10.11
N ALA A 2 9.41 20.43 9.18
CA ALA A 2 9.84 19.19 8.54
C ALA A 2 10.46 18.26 9.60
N ASP A 3 10.20 16.96 9.49
CA ASP A 3 10.79 15.96 10.37
C ASP A 3 12.33 15.97 10.22
N THR A 4 13.04 16.24 11.32
CA THR A 4 14.51 16.31 11.35
C THR A 4 15.17 14.97 11.67
N THR A 5 14.38 13.91 11.85
CA THR A 5 14.89 12.55 12.09
C THR A 5 15.77 12.12 10.90
N PRO A 6 16.92 11.45 11.12
CA PRO A 6 17.74 10.95 10.02
C PRO A 6 16.95 10.04 9.07
N PHE A 7 17.17 10.15 7.76
CA PHE A 7 16.38 9.42 6.74
C PHE A 7 16.43 7.89 6.95
N ALA A 8 17.58 7.34 7.33
CA ALA A 8 17.73 5.94 7.69
C ALA A 8 16.72 5.48 8.77
N ILE A 9 16.60 6.27 9.83
CA ILE A 9 15.67 5.99 10.94
C ILE A 9 14.22 6.15 10.49
N GLN A 10 13.93 7.17 9.67
CA GLN A 10 12.59 7.32 9.07
C GLN A 10 12.23 6.09 8.23
N ALA A 11 13.12 5.64 7.33
CA ALA A 11 12.91 4.47 6.47
C ALA A 11 12.62 3.21 7.29
N GLU A 12 13.45 2.93 8.31
CA GLU A 12 13.28 1.76 9.17
C GLU A 12 11.94 1.78 9.92
N VAL A 13 11.65 2.86 10.66
CA VAL A 13 10.47 2.96 11.53
C VAL A 13 9.17 2.96 10.71
N ILE A 14 9.16 3.69 9.59
CA ILE A 14 7.99 3.78 8.72
C ILE A 14 7.71 2.44 8.06
N LEU A 15 8.71 1.74 7.49
CA LEU A 15 8.46 0.46 6.82
C LEU A 15 8.10 -0.64 7.82
N LYS A 16 8.72 -0.65 9.00
CA LYS A 16 8.39 -1.58 10.09
C LYS A 16 6.89 -1.56 10.40
N THR A 17 6.28 -0.38 10.43
CA THR A 17 4.85 -0.23 10.73
C THR A 17 3.99 -0.40 9.48
N ASN A 18 4.21 0.44 8.47
CA ASN A 18 3.30 0.56 7.33
C ASN A 18 3.33 -0.66 6.41
N PHE A 19 4.48 -1.30 6.25
CA PHE A 19 4.61 -2.46 5.37
C PHE A 19 4.63 -3.76 6.17
N PHE A 20 5.64 -3.96 7.02
CA PHE A 20 5.80 -5.23 7.73
C PHE A 20 4.67 -5.48 8.74
N GLY A 21 4.25 -4.45 9.48
CA GLY A 21 3.09 -4.53 10.36
C GLY A 21 1.81 -4.93 9.62
N THR A 22 1.48 -4.22 8.53
CA THR A 22 0.32 -4.55 7.69
C THR A 22 0.43 -5.96 7.10
N ARG A 23 1.60 -6.36 6.61
CA ARG A 23 1.85 -7.71 6.09
C ARG A 23 1.57 -8.77 7.15
N ASN A 24 2.08 -8.60 8.37
CA ASN A 24 1.87 -9.56 9.45
C ASN A 24 0.39 -9.68 9.81
N VAL A 25 -0.34 -8.56 9.89
CA VAL A 25 -1.80 -8.57 10.08
C VAL A 25 -2.49 -9.36 8.96
N CYS A 26 -2.12 -9.12 7.70
CA CYS A 26 -2.68 -9.87 6.59
C CYS A 26 -2.37 -11.37 6.68
N ASN A 27 -1.13 -11.76 6.99
CA ASN A 27 -0.74 -13.17 7.04
C ASN A 27 -1.52 -13.94 8.11
N GLU A 28 -1.80 -13.32 9.24
CA GLU A 28 -2.58 -13.94 10.32
C GLU A 28 -4.09 -13.90 10.06
N LEU A 29 -4.61 -12.81 9.49
CA LEU A 29 -6.06 -12.59 9.42
C LEU A 29 -6.70 -12.93 8.07
N LEU A 30 -5.96 -12.91 6.96
CA LEU A 30 -6.50 -13.29 5.64
C LEU A 30 -7.05 -14.73 5.60
N PRO A 31 -6.42 -15.74 6.23
CA PRO A 31 -6.99 -17.08 6.32
C PRO A 31 -8.35 -17.12 7.03
N LEU A 32 -8.63 -16.16 7.92
CA LEU A 32 -9.87 -16.09 8.71
C LEU A 32 -11.01 -15.36 8.00
N ILE A 33 -10.73 -14.66 6.90
CA ILE A 33 -11.75 -13.94 6.13
C ILE A 33 -12.78 -14.95 5.62
N LYS A 34 -14.06 -14.70 5.88
CA LYS A 34 -15.16 -15.57 5.44
C LYS A 34 -15.48 -15.34 3.95
N PRO A 35 -16.19 -16.27 3.28
CA PRO A 35 -16.77 -16.02 1.98
C PRO A 35 -17.55 -14.70 1.95
N ASN A 36 -17.44 -13.97 0.84
CA ASN A 36 -17.92 -12.61 0.62
C ASN A 36 -17.28 -11.56 1.57
N GLY A 37 -16.13 -11.85 2.17
CA GLY A 37 -15.39 -10.91 2.99
C GLY A 37 -14.74 -9.79 2.16
N ARG A 38 -14.56 -8.63 2.78
CA ARG A 38 -13.86 -7.48 2.17
C ARG A 38 -12.62 -7.16 2.97
N VAL A 39 -11.53 -6.91 2.27
CA VAL A 39 -10.26 -6.49 2.86
C VAL A 39 -9.86 -5.17 2.22
N VAL A 40 -9.58 -4.19 3.08
CA VAL A 40 -9.25 -2.83 2.64
C VAL A 40 -7.93 -2.43 3.28
N ASN A 41 -6.90 -2.33 2.45
CA ASN A 41 -5.60 -1.83 2.87
C ASN A 41 -5.53 -0.32 2.60
N VAL A 42 -5.39 0.48 3.65
CA VAL A 42 -5.27 1.94 3.52
C VAL A 42 -3.84 2.30 3.11
N SER A 43 -3.65 2.48 1.80
CA SER A 43 -2.42 2.96 1.18
C SER A 43 -2.41 4.50 1.14
N SER A 44 -1.89 5.10 0.08
CA SER A 44 -1.93 6.54 -0.19
C SER A 44 -1.71 6.80 -1.68
N ILE A 45 -2.25 7.89 -2.21
CA ILE A 45 -1.91 8.37 -3.56
C ILE A 45 -0.41 8.67 -3.69
N PHE A 46 0.27 8.90 -2.56
CA PHE A 46 1.73 9.01 -2.52
C PHE A 46 2.43 7.75 -3.06
N SER A 47 1.84 6.55 -2.97
CA SER A 47 2.44 5.37 -3.62
C SER A 47 2.50 5.54 -5.13
N GLN A 48 1.43 6.07 -5.74
CA GLN A 48 1.34 6.29 -7.18
C GLN A 48 2.25 7.41 -7.64
N THR A 49 2.38 8.50 -6.87
CA THR A 49 3.23 9.64 -7.24
C THR A 49 4.71 9.42 -6.90
N THR A 50 5.02 8.52 -5.96
CA THR A 50 6.40 8.16 -5.62
C THR A 50 6.96 7.11 -6.58
N LEU A 51 6.15 6.19 -7.10
CA LEU A 51 6.62 5.14 -8.00
C LEU A 51 7.39 5.66 -9.24
N PRO A 52 6.94 6.71 -9.96
CA PRO A 52 7.70 7.30 -11.07
C PRO A 52 9.05 7.92 -10.68
N LYS A 53 9.31 8.10 -9.39
CA LYS A 53 10.59 8.63 -8.87
C LYS A 53 11.60 7.53 -8.56
N CYS A 54 11.19 6.26 -8.61
CA CYS A 54 12.11 5.13 -8.57
C CYS A 54 12.81 4.96 -9.93
N SER A 55 13.92 4.21 -9.99
CA SER A 55 14.55 3.82 -11.25
C SER A 55 13.61 3.01 -12.15
N PRO A 56 13.86 2.94 -13.47
CA PRO A 56 13.07 2.11 -14.39
C PRO A 56 12.98 0.63 -13.95
N GLU A 57 14.05 0.08 -13.40
CA GLU A 57 14.12 -1.32 -12.96
C GLU A 57 13.20 -1.55 -11.74
N LEU A 58 13.27 -0.66 -10.73
CA LEU A 58 12.37 -0.73 -9.58
C LEU A 58 10.91 -0.52 -10.00
N GLN A 59 10.67 0.39 -10.94
CA GLN A 59 9.36 0.63 -11.51
C GLN A 59 8.78 -0.61 -12.19
N GLU A 60 9.58 -1.31 -12.99
CA GLU A 60 9.18 -2.57 -13.63
C GLU A 60 8.84 -3.63 -12.58
N ARG A 61 9.70 -3.79 -11.57
CA ARG A 61 9.49 -4.76 -10.47
C ARG A 61 8.18 -4.48 -9.72
N PHE A 62 7.89 -3.22 -9.36
CA PHE A 62 6.66 -2.86 -8.65
C PHE A 62 5.39 -2.90 -9.50
N ARG A 63 5.51 -2.84 -10.83
CA ARG A 63 4.38 -3.01 -11.76
C ARG A 63 4.17 -4.45 -12.22
N SER A 64 5.15 -5.32 -12.03
CA SER A 64 5.10 -6.72 -12.42
C SER A 64 3.81 -7.39 -11.96
N ALA A 65 3.13 -8.05 -12.91
CA ALA A 65 1.93 -8.83 -12.63
C ALA A 65 2.24 -10.14 -11.89
N THR A 66 3.51 -10.54 -11.81
CA THR A 66 3.97 -11.83 -11.28
C THR A 66 4.87 -11.73 -10.07
N ILE A 67 5.23 -10.52 -9.62
CA ILE A 67 6.02 -10.31 -8.40
C ILE A 67 5.44 -11.10 -7.23
N THR A 68 6.28 -11.85 -6.51
CA THR A 68 5.88 -12.62 -5.33
C THR A 68 5.98 -11.79 -4.06
N GLU A 69 5.33 -12.25 -2.99
CA GLU A 69 5.43 -11.58 -1.69
C GLU A 69 6.89 -11.55 -1.17
N ASP A 70 7.63 -12.66 -1.32
CA ASP A 70 9.04 -12.74 -0.93
C ASP A 70 9.92 -11.77 -1.71
N GLU A 71 9.66 -11.60 -3.01
CA GLU A 71 10.36 -10.60 -3.82
C GLU A 71 10.06 -9.18 -3.37
N LEU A 72 8.80 -8.88 -3.04
CA LEU A 72 8.42 -7.59 -2.50
C LEU A 72 9.06 -7.31 -1.14
N VAL A 73 9.07 -8.31 -0.25
CA VAL A 73 9.73 -8.23 1.07
C VAL A 73 11.20 -7.90 0.89
N LYS A 74 11.91 -8.62 0.02
CA LYS A 74 13.32 -8.35 -0.27
C LYS A 74 13.56 -6.93 -0.79
N LEU A 75 12.67 -6.40 -1.64
CA LEU A 75 12.76 -5.01 -2.11
C LEU A 75 12.58 -4.01 -0.96
N MET A 76 11.62 -4.25 -0.06
CA MET A 76 11.39 -3.37 1.10
C MET A 76 12.56 -3.42 2.10
N GLU A 77 13.12 -4.60 2.36
CA GLU A 77 14.33 -4.77 3.18
C GLU A 77 15.55 -4.08 2.54
N THR A 78 15.70 -4.21 1.22
CA THR A 78 16.77 -3.55 0.46
C THR A 78 16.67 -2.03 0.57
N PHE A 79 15.47 -1.45 0.45
CA PHE A 79 15.29 -0.01 0.65
C PHE A 79 15.72 0.45 2.05
N VAL A 80 15.35 -0.27 3.12
CA VAL A 80 15.78 0.06 4.49
C VAL A 80 17.30 0.00 4.60
N LYS A 81 17.91 -1.06 4.06
CA LYS A 81 19.37 -1.24 4.08
C LYS A 81 20.10 -0.13 3.32
N ASP A 82 19.63 0.20 2.12
CA ASP A 82 20.25 1.22 1.28
C ASP A 82 20.11 2.61 1.89
N ALA A 83 18.97 2.91 2.51
CA ALA A 83 18.76 4.14 3.27
C ALA A 83 19.70 4.21 4.49
N GLY A 84 19.90 3.09 5.20
CA GLY A 84 20.85 2.97 6.31
C GLY A 84 22.31 3.18 5.91
N ASN A 85 22.67 2.75 4.70
CA ASN A 85 24.00 2.92 4.13
C ASN A 85 24.21 4.27 3.44
N GLY A 86 23.14 5.07 3.27
CA GLY A 86 23.20 6.36 2.58
C GLY A 86 23.38 6.25 1.06
N VAL A 87 23.02 5.12 0.45
CA VAL A 87 23.20 4.84 -0.99
C VAL A 87 21.88 4.62 -1.73
N HIS A 88 20.73 4.95 -1.10
CA HIS A 88 19.42 4.67 -1.66
C HIS A 88 19.17 5.39 -2.99
N GLU A 89 19.59 6.64 -3.14
CA GLU A 89 19.44 7.40 -4.39
C GLU A 89 20.29 6.81 -5.52
N GLU A 90 21.53 6.41 -5.23
CA GLU A 90 22.42 5.74 -6.19
C GLU A 90 21.83 4.41 -6.66
N ASN A 91 21.16 3.69 -5.77
CA ASN A 91 20.45 2.44 -6.06
C ASN A 91 19.04 2.66 -6.64
N GLY A 92 18.68 3.91 -6.99
CA GLY A 92 17.45 4.21 -7.71
C GLY A 92 16.20 4.38 -6.85
N TRP A 93 16.34 4.41 -5.53
CA TRP A 93 15.24 4.68 -4.62
C TRP A 93 14.98 6.18 -4.46
N PRO A 94 13.72 6.58 -4.25
CA PRO A 94 13.40 7.96 -3.95
C PRO A 94 13.63 8.28 -2.47
N SER A 95 13.95 9.55 -2.17
CA SER A 95 14.06 10.09 -0.81
C SER A 95 12.70 10.35 -0.12
N PHE A 96 11.73 9.44 -0.30
CA PHE A 96 10.38 9.50 0.28
C PHE A 96 10.02 8.18 0.98
N ALA A 97 10.54 7.95 2.19
CA ALA A 97 10.34 6.72 2.97
C ALA A 97 8.86 6.33 3.13
N TYR A 98 8.00 7.31 3.47
CA TYR A 98 6.55 7.11 3.51
C TYR A 98 5.98 6.63 2.18
N GLY A 99 6.38 7.27 1.07
CA GLY A 99 5.97 6.89 -0.28
C GLY A 99 6.36 5.45 -0.62
N VAL A 100 7.60 5.05 -0.34
CA VAL A 100 8.07 3.67 -0.56
C VAL A 100 7.28 2.68 0.28
N SER A 101 7.00 2.98 1.55
CA SER A 101 6.18 2.12 2.40
C SER A 101 4.78 1.90 1.82
N LYS A 102 4.18 2.94 1.20
CA LYS A 102 2.86 2.86 0.58
C LYS A 102 2.91 2.20 -0.81
N ILE A 103 4.03 2.28 -1.54
CA ILE A 103 4.28 1.38 -2.69
C ILE A 103 4.19 -0.07 -2.22
N GLY A 104 4.88 -0.41 -1.12
CA GLY A 104 4.81 -1.75 -0.51
C GLY A 104 3.39 -2.20 -0.22
N VAL A 105 2.57 -1.36 0.46
CA VAL A 105 1.16 -1.68 0.75
C VAL A 105 0.32 -1.88 -0.51
N THR A 106 0.49 -1.02 -1.52
CA THR A 106 -0.24 -1.13 -2.79
C THR A 106 0.12 -2.42 -3.54
N VAL A 107 1.41 -2.74 -3.65
CA VAL A 107 1.87 -3.96 -4.33
C VAL A 107 1.50 -5.21 -3.55
N LEU A 108 1.61 -5.20 -2.22
CA LEU A 108 1.16 -6.30 -1.37
C LEU A 108 -0.33 -6.62 -1.60
N SER A 109 -1.16 -5.58 -1.69
CA SER A 109 -2.59 -5.73 -1.97
C SER A 109 -2.85 -6.39 -3.34
N ARG A 110 -2.06 -6.04 -4.37
CA ARG A 110 -2.15 -6.68 -5.69
C ARG A 110 -1.77 -8.16 -5.63
N ILE A 111 -0.70 -8.48 -4.91
CA ILE A 111 -0.23 -9.86 -4.70
C ILE A 111 -1.29 -10.70 -3.98
N GLN A 112 -1.81 -10.18 -2.87
CA GLN A 112 -2.79 -10.90 -2.05
C GLN A 112 -4.11 -11.10 -2.79
N ALA A 113 -4.57 -10.11 -3.57
CA ALA A 113 -5.74 -10.30 -4.43
C ALA A 113 -5.53 -11.42 -5.46
N ARG A 114 -4.36 -11.48 -6.10
CA ARG A 114 -4.01 -12.57 -7.03
C ARG A 114 -4.01 -13.93 -6.32
N GLN A 115 -3.37 -14.03 -5.16
CA GLN A 115 -3.35 -15.26 -4.35
C GLN A 115 -4.75 -15.70 -3.91
N LEU A 116 -5.63 -14.78 -3.51
CA LEU A 116 -7.02 -15.08 -3.18
C LEU A 116 -7.80 -15.58 -4.39
N LYS A 117 -7.57 -14.99 -5.57
CA LYS A 117 -8.19 -15.42 -6.84
C LYS A 117 -7.87 -16.88 -7.16
N GLU A 118 -6.66 -17.31 -6.86
CA GLU A 118 -6.16 -18.66 -7.14
C GLU A 118 -6.54 -19.66 -6.05
N SER A 119 -6.31 -19.32 -4.78
CA SER A 119 -6.47 -20.24 -3.65
C SER A 119 -7.89 -20.32 -3.07
N ARG A 120 -8.70 -19.27 -3.23
CA ARG A 120 -10.05 -19.14 -2.66
C ARG A 120 -11.09 -18.80 -3.72
N LYS A 121 -10.93 -19.41 -4.90
CA LYS A 121 -11.80 -19.19 -6.06
C LYS A 121 -13.27 -19.51 -5.72
N GLY A 122 -14.16 -18.59 -6.07
CA GLY A 122 -15.61 -18.75 -5.84
C GLY A 122 -16.09 -18.29 -4.47
N GLU A 123 -15.20 -17.89 -3.57
CA GLU A 123 -15.60 -17.38 -2.25
C GLU A 123 -16.05 -15.92 -2.25
N GLY A 124 -15.94 -15.19 -3.38
CA GLY A 124 -16.43 -13.80 -3.49
C GLY A 124 -15.69 -12.79 -2.61
N ILE A 125 -14.47 -13.11 -2.15
CA ILE A 125 -13.66 -12.21 -1.33
C ILE A 125 -13.05 -11.12 -2.22
N LEU A 126 -13.18 -9.86 -1.82
CA LEU A 126 -12.57 -8.72 -2.50
C LEU A 126 -11.53 -8.03 -1.61
N LEU A 127 -10.35 -7.79 -2.17
CA LEU A 127 -9.24 -7.10 -1.51
C LEU A 127 -8.75 -5.96 -2.38
N ASN A 128 -8.64 -4.75 -1.83
CA ASN A 128 -8.13 -3.58 -2.55
C ASN A 128 -7.24 -2.70 -1.66
N ALA A 129 -6.34 -1.96 -2.29
CA ALA A 129 -5.68 -0.81 -1.69
C ALA A 129 -6.51 0.46 -1.93
N CYS A 130 -6.42 1.43 -1.02
CA CYS A 130 -7.06 2.72 -1.25
C CYS A 130 -6.28 3.93 -0.72
N CYS A 131 -6.62 5.11 -1.25
CA CYS A 131 -6.22 6.40 -0.71
C CYS A 131 -7.43 7.08 -0.08
N PRO A 132 -7.35 7.55 1.19
CA PRO A 132 -8.42 8.32 1.82
C PRO A 132 -8.45 9.79 1.35
N GLY A 133 -7.40 10.26 0.65
CA GLY A 133 -7.17 11.66 0.34
C GLY A 133 -6.31 12.35 1.41
N TRP A 134 -6.22 13.68 1.35
CA TRP A 134 -5.50 14.47 2.36
C TRP A 134 -6.45 14.87 3.49
N VAL A 135 -6.36 14.16 4.62
CA VAL A 135 -7.35 14.20 5.70
C VAL A 135 -6.81 14.93 6.93
N ARG A 136 -7.64 15.76 7.57
CA ARG A 136 -7.33 16.49 8.81
C ARG A 136 -7.26 15.52 9.98
N THR A 137 -6.07 15.00 10.22
CA THR A 137 -5.69 14.14 11.36
C THR A 137 -4.37 14.63 11.94
N ASP A 138 -3.93 14.06 13.06
CA ASP A 138 -2.62 14.35 13.64
C ASP A 138 -1.47 14.13 12.64
N MET A 139 -1.63 13.20 11.69
CA MET A 139 -0.61 12.89 10.68
C MET A 139 -0.44 13.99 9.62
N ALA A 140 -1.55 14.61 9.19
CA ALA A 140 -1.56 15.55 8.06
C ALA A 140 -1.79 17.01 8.48
N GLY A 141 -2.22 17.24 9.73
CA GLY A 141 -2.47 18.55 10.30
C GLY A 141 -3.80 19.19 9.87
N PRO A 142 -4.12 20.37 10.43
CA PRO A 142 -5.42 21.01 10.26
C PRO A 142 -5.66 21.57 8.85
N ASN A 143 -4.60 21.76 8.05
CA ASN A 143 -4.67 22.35 6.71
C ASN A 143 -5.06 21.34 5.61
N ALA A 144 -5.22 20.07 5.95
CA ALA A 144 -5.64 19.06 4.99
C ALA A 144 -7.08 19.31 4.51
N THR A 145 -7.38 18.88 3.27
CA THR A 145 -8.61 19.28 2.57
C THR A 145 -9.85 18.55 3.07
N LYS A 146 -9.74 17.30 3.52
CA LYS A 146 -10.85 16.47 3.97
C LYS A 146 -10.95 16.37 5.50
N SER A 147 -12.16 16.25 6.02
CA SER A 147 -12.45 15.79 7.38
C SER A 147 -12.21 14.27 7.50
N PRO A 148 -12.07 13.74 8.73
CA PRO A 148 -12.04 12.29 8.95
C PRO A 148 -13.22 11.55 8.30
N ASP A 149 -14.43 12.09 8.36
CA ASP A 149 -15.63 11.50 7.77
C ASP A 149 -15.53 11.42 6.24
N GLU A 150 -15.12 12.51 5.58
CA GLU A 150 -14.87 12.53 4.13
C GLU A 150 -13.71 11.59 3.73
N GLY A 151 -12.71 11.44 4.60
CA GLY A 151 -11.59 10.52 4.40
C GLY A 151 -11.99 9.05 4.50
N ALA A 152 -13.00 8.73 5.32
CA ALA A 152 -13.49 7.37 5.52
C ALA A 152 -14.35 6.85 4.36
N GLU A 153 -14.85 7.73 3.48
CA GLU A 153 -15.79 7.35 2.42
C GLU A 153 -15.30 6.24 1.49
N THR A 154 -14.06 6.32 0.99
CA THR A 154 -13.52 5.30 0.07
C THR A 154 -13.22 3.98 0.81
N PRO A 155 -12.55 3.98 1.98
CA PRO A 155 -12.40 2.77 2.77
C PRO A 155 -13.72 2.06 3.10
N VAL A 156 -14.74 2.83 3.55
CA VAL A 156 -16.06 2.29 3.90
C VAL A 156 -16.78 1.75 2.65
N TYR A 157 -16.71 2.48 1.53
CA TYR A 157 -17.24 2.00 0.25
C TYR A 157 -16.67 0.63 -0.14
N LEU A 158 -15.36 0.45 -0.02
CA LEU A 158 -14.71 -0.82 -0.35
C LEU A 158 -15.06 -1.94 0.63
N ALA A 159 -15.20 -1.62 1.92
CA ALA A 159 -15.60 -2.57 2.94
C ALA A 159 -17.05 -3.07 2.75
N LEU A 160 -17.91 -2.24 2.14
CA LEU A 160 -19.35 -2.48 1.97
C LEU A 160 -19.75 -2.80 0.52
N LEU A 161 -18.81 -3.17 -0.35
CA LEU A 161 -19.15 -3.60 -1.71
C LEU A 161 -20.23 -4.71 -1.67
N PRO A 162 -21.23 -4.70 -2.58
CA PRO A 162 -22.26 -5.74 -2.61
C PRO A 162 -21.69 -7.14 -2.88
N THR A 163 -22.26 -8.20 -2.31
CA THR A 163 -21.82 -9.61 -2.55
C THR A 163 -22.01 -10.08 -3.99
N SER A 164 -22.79 -9.34 -4.78
CA SER A 164 -23.02 -9.62 -6.20
C SER A 164 -21.94 -9.07 -7.13
N VAL A 165 -20.96 -8.30 -6.64
CA VAL A 165 -19.89 -7.73 -7.47
C VAL A 165 -18.58 -8.49 -7.33
N ASP A 166 -17.80 -8.53 -8.41
CA ASP A 166 -16.46 -9.12 -8.49
C ASP A 166 -15.35 -8.07 -8.64
N SER A 167 -15.72 -6.78 -8.61
CA SER A 167 -14.85 -5.63 -8.85
C SER A 167 -15.27 -4.43 -7.99
N PRO A 168 -14.34 -3.56 -7.55
CA PRO A 168 -12.89 -3.62 -7.76
C PRO A 168 -12.21 -4.76 -7.02
N PHE A 169 -11.12 -5.29 -7.59
CA PHE A 169 -10.31 -6.36 -6.98
C PHE A 169 -8.83 -6.24 -7.34
N GLY A 170 -7.96 -6.14 -6.33
CA GLY A 170 -6.51 -5.98 -6.52
C GLY A 170 -6.11 -4.62 -7.08
N LEU A 171 -6.91 -3.58 -6.86
CA LEU A 171 -6.70 -2.25 -7.42
C LEU A 171 -6.32 -1.21 -6.36
N LEU A 172 -5.78 -0.08 -6.81
CA LEU A 172 -5.63 1.13 -5.99
C LEU A 172 -6.82 2.06 -6.27
N ILE A 173 -7.58 2.40 -5.23
CA ILE A 173 -8.81 3.19 -5.36
C ILE A 173 -8.71 4.51 -4.60
N SER A 174 -9.14 5.62 -5.21
CA SER A 174 -9.27 6.92 -4.55
C SER A 174 -10.57 7.57 -5.00
N ASP A 175 -11.30 8.20 -4.07
CA ASP A 175 -12.61 8.82 -4.37
C ASP A 175 -13.56 7.87 -5.12
N LYS A 176 -13.56 6.60 -4.69
CA LYS A 176 -14.34 5.49 -5.28
C LYS A 176 -14.01 5.22 -6.77
N LYS A 177 -12.89 5.73 -7.29
CA LYS A 177 -12.40 5.53 -8.66
C LYS A 177 -11.09 4.75 -8.68
N VAL A 178 -10.92 3.94 -9.72
CA VAL A 178 -9.67 3.21 -9.95
C VAL A 178 -8.56 4.17 -10.36
N LEU A 179 -7.43 4.08 -9.68
CA LEU A 179 -6.19 4.75 -10.06
C LEU A 179 -5.31 3.78 -10.84
N ALA A 180 -4.69 4.26 -11.92
CA ALA A 180 -3.71 3.50 -12.67
C ALA A 180 -2.45 3.24 -11.81
N TRP A 181 -1.90 2.04 -11.92
CA TRP A 181 -0.65 1.64 -11.26
C TRP A 181 0.41 1.38 -12.32
#